data_AF-A0A444WA04-F1
#
_entry.id   AF-A0A444WA04-F1
#
_cell.length_a   1.000
_cell.length_b   1.000
_cell.length_c   1.000
_cell.angle_alpha   90.00
_cell.angle_beta   90.00
_cell.angle_gamma   90.00
#
_symmetry.space_group_name_H-M   'P 1'
#
loop_
_entity.id
_entity.type
_entity.pdbx_description
1 polymer ?
#
loop_
_entity_poly.entity_id
_entity_poly.type
_entity_poly.pdbx_seq_one_letter_code
_entity_poly.pdbx_strand_id
1 'polypeptide(L)'
;MTPVDKGRFCAACQKNVIDFTKASDREIANAIRNNKSLCGRFSSSQLERDLVVPKEKSTVWTAVAAGVLSFVTLGSYKASAQETVKTEQTDSKTDSIPQNDIPEKLIINGTVSDEWGPLPSANVIIKGTARGTQTDIEGNYSIEVQKGDILEFSFIGLESNSVNVINHSRINVTLIGGVSLSQGIIICKEKRSFFGRMFHSIGNIFR
;
A
#
# COMPACT_ATOMS: atom_id res chain seq x y z
N MET A 1 20.16 31.42 24.35
CA MET A 1 19.19 31.50 23.23
C MET A 1 18.09 32.49 23.61
N THR A 2 17.98 33.62 22.91
CA THR A 2 16.93 34.63 23.13
C THR A 2 15.63 34.23 22.40
N PRO A 3 14.44 34.49 22.96
CA PRO A 3 13.17 34.18 22.30
C PRO A 3 12.90 35.13 21.12
N VAL A 4 12.32 34.60 20.05
CA VAL A 4 11.92 35.32 18.83
C VAL A 4 10.55 34.77 18.38
N ASP A 5 9.77 35.51 17.61
CA ASP A 5 8.38 35.19 17.21
C ASP A 5 8.13 33.75 16.71
N LYS A 6 9.13 33.11 16.08
CA LYS A 6 9.01 31.75 15.52
C LYS A 6 10.06 30.77 16.05
N GLY A 7 10.74 31.09 17.15
CA GLY A 7 11.75 30.21 17.72
C GLY A 7 12.74 30.90 18.63
N ARG A 8 14.02 30.53 18.51
CA ARG A 8 15.11 31.05 19.34
C ARG A 8 16.28 31.48 18.47
N PHE A 9 16.92 32.58 18.82
CA PHE A 9 18.18 32.98 18.18
C PHE A 9 19.35 32.24 18.85
N CYS A 10 20.17 31.59 18.03
CA CYS A 10 21.40 30.95 18.47
C CYS A 10 22.57 31.92 18.32
N ALA A 11 23.13 32.38 19.44
CA ALA A 11 24.25 33.31 19.45
C ALA A 11 25.54 32.71 18.84
N ALA A 12 25.72 31.39 18.91
CA ALA A 12 26.93 30.71 18.41
C ALA A 12 26.98 30.66 16.87
N CYS A 13 25.85 30.40 16.22
CA CYS A 13 25.77 30.33 14.76
C CYS A 13 25.09 31.55 14.12
N GLN A 14 24.71 32.55 14.92
CA GLN A 14 24.01 33.77 14.52
C GLN A 14 22.77 33.52 13.63
N LYS A 15 22.08 32.39 13.83
CA LYS A 15 20.92 31.97 13.05
C LYS A 15 19.69 31.78 13.94
N ASN A 16 18.53 32.03 13.34
CA ASN A 16 17.25 31.67 13.94
C ASN A 16 17.04 30.16 13.86
N VAL A 17 16.78 29.56 15.01
CA VAL A 17 16.48 28.13 15.16
C VAL A 17 14.98 27.98 15.42
N ILE A 18 14.30 27.27 14.53
CA ILE A 18 12.87 26.96 14.64
C ILE A 18 12.72 25.64 15.41
N ASP A 19 11.78 25.55 16.34
CA ASP A 19 11.53 24.31 17.09
C ASP A 19 10.48 23.45 16.37
N PHE A 20 10.90 22.31 15.82
CA PHE A 20 10.04 21.34 15.12
C PHE A 20 9.71 20.11 15.97
N THR A 21 10.08 20.09 17.25
CA THR A 21 9.87 18.91 18.13
C THR A 21 8.40 18.47 18.21
N LYS A 22 7.45 19.39 18.00
CA LYS A 22 6.00 19.13 17.96
C LYS A 22 5.38 19.30 16.57
N ALA A 23 6.18 19.59 15.54
CA ALA A 23 5.68 19.84 14.19
C ALA A 23 5.36 18.54 13.46
N SER A 24 4.35 18.61 12.59
CA SER A 24 3.98 17.52 11.68
C SER A 24 4.92 17.44 10.47
N ASP A 25 4.93 16.29 9.80
CA ASP A 25 5.78 16.09 8.60
C ASP A 25 5.42 17.01 7.46
N ARG A 26 4.14 17.36 7.34
CA ARG A 26 3.67 18.34 6.36
C ARG A 26 4.24 19.73 6.67
N GLU A 27 4.26 20.14 7.92
CA GLU A 27 4.82 21.43 8.34
C GLU A 27 6.34 21.47 8.15
N ILE A 28 7.04 20.41 8.55
CA ILE A 28 8.49 20.28 8.37
C ILE A 28 8.85 20.32 6.87
N ALA A 29 8.15 19.52 6.05
CA ALA A 29 8.37 19.48 4.61
C ALA A 29 8.08 20.83 3.93
N ASN A 30 7.02 21.53 4.35
CA ASN A 30 6.71 22.87 3.84
C ASN A 30 7.78 23.89 4.25
N ALA A 31 8.28 23.83 5.49
CA ALA A 31 9.34 24.72 5.96
C ALA A 31 10.62 24.53 5.14
N ILE A 32 11.05 23.28 4.93
CA ILE A 32 12.25 22.93 4.14
C ILE A 32 12.09 23.34 2.68
N ARG A 33 10.91 23.14 2.10
CA ARG A 33 10.62 23.52 0.70
C ARG A 33 10.69 25.03 0.50
N ASN A 34 10.18 25.80 1.46
CA ASN A 34 10.14 27.26 1.38
C ASN A 34 11.51 27.91 1.64
N ASN A 35 12.35 27.28 2.47
CA ASN A 35 13.68 27.81 2.78
C ASN A 35 14.72 26.69 2.91
N LYS A 36 15.65 26.62 1.95
CA LYS A 36 16.70 25.59 1.91
C LYS A 36 17.76 25.73 3.02
N SER A 37 17.89 26.89 3.66
CA SER A 37 18.94 27.18 4.66
C SER A 37 18.41 27.37 6.08
N LEU A 38 17.28 26.72 6.42
CA LEU A 38 16.71 26.77 7.75
C LEU A 38 17.50 25.93 8.76
N CYS A 39 17.56 26.39 10.01
CA CYS A 39 18.08 25.63 11.14
C CYS A 39 16.91 25.28 12.06
N GLY A 40 16.78 23.99 12.39
CA GLY A 40 15.66 23.46 13.16
C GLY A 40 16.12 22.59 14.31
N ARG A 41 15.37 22.61 15.41
CA ARG A 41 15.48 21.63 16.50
C ARG A 41 14.46 20.52 16.25
N PHE A 42 14.93 19.28 16.25
CA PHE A 42 14.11 18.09 16.00
C PHE A 42 14.19 17.14 17.20
N SER A 43 13.17 16.30 17.38
CA SER A 43 13.24 15.12 18.24
C SER A 43 14.15 14.06 17.60
N SER A 44 14.78 13.21 18.41
CA SER A 44 15.59 12.10 17.89
C SER A 44 14.80 11.17 16.96
N SER A 45 13.52 10.95 17.29
CA SER A 45 12.59 10.15 16.47
C SER A 45 12.22 10.79 15.13
N GLN A 46 12.51 12.08 14.93
CA GLN A 46 12.23 12.79 13.68
C GLN A 46 13.38 12.74 12.68
N LEU A 47 14.58 12.35 13.12
CA LEU A 47 15.81 12.28 12.31
C LEU A 47 15.89 10.96 11.54
N GLU A 48 16.66 10.95 10.44
CA GLU A 48 16.98 9.75 9.64
C GLU A 48 15.76 8.93 9.17
N ARG A 49 14.66 9.63 8.86
CA ARG A 49 13.44 9.01 8.34
C ARG A 49 12.89 9.75 7.13
N ASP A 50 12.11 9.03 6.34
CA ASP A 50 11.42 9.59 5.19
C ASP A 50 10.19 10.41 5.62
N LEU A 51 10.09 11.64 5.11
CA LEU A 51 8.91 12.49 5.31
C LEU A 51 7.80 12.09 4.32
N VAL A 52 6.74 11.45 4.82
CA VAL A 52 5.57 11.10 4.00
C VAL A 52 4.57 12.25 4.03
N VAL A 53 4.51 13.05 2.96
CA VAL A 53 3.51 14.12 2.82
C VAL A 53 2.35 13.59 1.98
N PRO A 54 1.18 13.29 2.59
CA PRO A 54 0.03 12.83 1.82
C PRO A 54 -0.43 13.93 0.86
N LYS A 55 -0.63 13.57 -0.42
CA LYS A 55 -1.18 14.48 -1.43
C LYS A 55 -2.66 14.72 -1.11
N GLU A 56 -2.99 15.96 -0.79
CA GLU A 56 -4.37 16.38 -0.56
C GLU A 56 -5.17 16.20 -1.87
N LYS A 57 -6.17 15.32 -1.84
CA LYS A 57 -7.03 15.09 -3.01
C LYS A 57 -7.90 16.34 -3.21
N SER A 58 -8.08 16.75 -4.46
CA SER A 58 -8.94 17.89 -4.81
C SER A 58 -10.38 17.60 -4.35
N THR A 59 -10.78 18.20 -3.24
CA THR A 59 -12.15 18.15 -2.70
C THR A 59 -13.17 18.70 -3.71
N VAL A 60 -12.72 19.60 -4.60
CA VAL A 60 -13.54 20.17 -5.67
C VAL A 60 -14.02 19.09 -6.63
N TRP A 61 -13.14 18.17 -7.04
CA TRP A 61 -13.54 17.09 -7.96
C TRP A 61 -14.52 16.12 -7.31
N THR A 62 -14.32 15.81 -6.02
CA THR A 62 -15.24 14.94 -5.27
C THR A 62 -16.62 15.60 -5.08
N ALA A 63 -16.65 16.90 -4.81
CA ALA A 63 -17.90 17.66 -4.66
C ALA A 63 -18.67 17.75 -5.98
N VAL A 64 -17.98 18.01 -7.10
CA VAL A 64 -18.60 18.05 -8.44
C VAL A 64 -19.18 16.68 -8.82
N ALA A 65 -18.44 15.60 -8.59
CA ALA A 65 -18.92 14.24 -8.89
C ALA A 65 -20.17 13.88 -8.09
N ALA A 66 -20.20 14.19 -6.79
CA ALA A 66 -21.36 13.95 -5.93
C ALA A 66 -22.60 14.77 -6.36
N GLY A 67 -22.39 16.02 -6.77
CA GLY A 67 -23.45 16.87 -7.32
C GLY A 67 -24.07 16.32 -8.61
N VAL A 68 -23.23 15.89 -9.55
CA VAL A 68 -23.71 15.30 -10.83
C VAL A 68 -24.46 13.99 -10.58
N LEU A 69 -23.93 13.10 -9.73
CA LEU A 69 -24.59 11.85 -9.37
C LEU A 69 -25.98 12.09 -8.75
N SER A 70 -26.11 13.09 -7.88
CA SER A 70 -27.38 13.43 -7.23
C SER A 70 -28.43 13.93 -8.24
N PHE A 71 -28.00 14.68 -9.25
CA PHE A 71 -28.91 15.21 -10.28
C PHE A 71 -29.41 14.12 -11.24
N VAL A 72 -28.57 13.12 -11.54
CA VAL A 72 -28.94 12.00 -12.42
C VAL A 72 -29.93 11.06 -11.75
N THR A 73 -29.78 10.77 -10.45
CA THR A 73 -30.71 9.89 -9.74
C THR A 73 -32.12 10.49 -9.64
N LEU A 74 -32.24 11.83 -9.57
CA LEU A 74 -33.53 12.53 -9.52
C LEU A 74 -34.41 12.34 -10.76
N GLY A 75 -33.81 12.05 -11.92
CA GLY A 75 -34.53 11.95 -13.20
C GLY A 75 -35.08 10.57 -13.54
N SER A 76 -34.91 9.55 -12.69
CA SER A 76 -35.28 8.16 -13.03
C SER A 76 -35.93 7.37 -11.89
N TYR A 77 -36.66 8.04 -11.00
CA TYR A 77 -37.58 7.32 -10.12
C TYR A 77 -38.85 6.98 -10.90
N LYS A 78 -38.95 5.76 -11.44
CA LYS A 78 -40.28 5.18 -11.66
C LYS A 78 -40.87 4.93 -10.28
N ALA A 79 -41.95 5.64 -9.96
CA ALA A 79 -42.74 5.35 -8.77
C ALA A 79 -43.27 3.91 -8.88
N SER A 80 -42.68 2.98 -8.12
CA SER A 80 -43.26 1.67 -7.93
C SER A 80 -44.40 1.85 -6.93
N ALA A 81 -45.64 1.70 -7.40
CA ALA A 81 -46.81 1.67 -6.54
C ALA A 81 -46.67 0.50 -5.55
N GLN A 82 -47.13 0.70 -4.32
CA GLN A 82 -47.07 -0.31 -3.26
C GLN A 82 -47.77 -1.59 -3.72
N GLU A 83 -46.98 -2.65 -3.88
CA GLU A 83 -47.53 -3.99 -3.86
C GLU A 83 -47.92 -4.30 -2.41
N THR A 84 -49.08 -4.94 -2.25
CA THR A 84 -49.77 -5.14 -0.98
C THR A 84 -48.87 -5.78 0.08
N VAL A 85 -48.83 -5.18 1.28
CA VAL A 85 -48.03 -5.62 2.42
C VAL A 85 -48.51 -7.00 2.89
N LYS A 86 -47.65 -8.02 2.78
CA LYS A 86 -47.74 -9.20 3.65
C LYS A 86 -47.06 -8.85 4.97
N THR A 87 -47.83 -8.85 6.05
CA THR A 87 -47.33 -8.59 7.40
C THR A 87 -46.55 -9.78 7.91
N GLU A 88 -45.24 -9.64 8.08
CA GLU A 88 -44.44 -10.51 8.95
C GLU A 88 -44.12 -9.75 10.25
N GLN A 89 -44.46 -10.38 11.37
CA GLN A 89 -44.23 -9.84 12.71
C GLN A 89 -42.73 -9.87 13.04
N THR A 90 -42.22 -8.77 13.59
CA THR A 90 -40.83 -8.61 14.04
C THR A 90 -40.71 -9.01 15.49
N ASP A 91 -39.97 -10.09 15.78
CA ASP A 91 -39.44 -10.34 17.11
C ASP A 91 -37.93 -10.09 17.14
N SER A 92 -37.57 -9.12 17.99
CA SER A 92 -36.40 -9.08 18.86
C SER A 92 -34.98 -9.15 18.27
N LYS A 93 -34.35 -7.97 18.22
CA LYS A 93 -33.03 -7.63 18.78
C LYS A 93 -32.13 -8.80 19.21
N THR A 94 -30.95 -8.91 18.60
CA THR A 94 -29.70 -9.29 19.29
C THR A 94 -28.52 -8.66 18.55
N ASP A 95 -27.91 -7.67 19.20
CA ASP A 95 -26.59 -7.13 18.85
C ASP A 95 -25.53 -8.20 19.16
N SER A 96 -25.09 -8.93 18.13
CA SER A 96 -23.91 -9.80 18.23
C SER A 96 -22.65 -9.03 17.80
N ILE A 97 -21.83 -8.80 18.82
CA ILE A 97 -20.41 -8.41 18.87
C ILE A 97 -19.61 -8.68 17.57
N PRO A 98 -18.78 -7.73 17.07
CA PRO A 98 -17.91 -7.97 15.93
C PRO A 98 -16.98 -9.16 16.20
N GLN A 99 -17.10 -10.20 15.37
CA GLN A 99 -16.26 -11.38 15.43
C GLN A 99 -14.79 -10.98 15.20
N ASN A 100 -13.93 -11.40 16.11
CA ASN A 100 -12.47 -11.37 15.97
C ASN A 100 -12.06 -11.83 14.56
N ASP A 101 -11.38 -10.96 13.82
CA ASP A 101 -10.52 -11.36 12.70
C ASP A 101 -9.33 -12.14 13.29
N ILE A 102 -9.55 -13.41 13.60
CA ILE A 102 -8.46 -14.34 13.86
C ILE A 102 -7.73 -14.47 12.52
N PRO A 103 -6.42 -14.21 12.43
CA PRO A 103 -5.70 -14.40 11.19
C PRO A 103 -5.84 -15.87 10.77
N GLU A 104 -6.59 -16.09 9.70
CA GLU A 104 -6.76 -17.41 9.10
C GLU A 104 -5.37 -17.88 8.67
N LYS A 105 -4.97 -19.05 9.18
CA LYS A 105 -3.73 -19.71 8.79
C LYS A 105 -3.98 -20.45 7.48
N LEU A 106 -3.31 -20.04 6.42
CA LEU A 106 -3.36 -20.69 5.11
C LEU A 106 -2.10 -21.50 4.89
N ILE A 107 -2.24 -22.72 4.37
CA ILE A 107 -1.11 -23.53 3.90
C ILE A 107 -0.98 -23.31 2.40
N ILE A 108 0.15 -22.76 1.98
CA ILE A 108 0.49 -22.52 0.58
C ILE A 108 1.43 -23.62 0.13
N ASN A 109 1.06 -24.28 -0.97
CA ASN A 109 1.92 -25.24 -1.64
C ASN A 109 2.36 -24.68 -2.98
N GLY A 110 3.49 -25.13 -3.51
CA GLY A 110 3.91 -24.71 -4.84
C GLY A 110 5.21 -25.32 -5.27
N THR A 111 5.64 -24.94 -6.45
CA THR A 111 6.91 -25.37 -7.03
C THR A 111 7.74 -24.15 -7.41
N VAL A 112 9.02 -24.17 -7.07
CA VAL A 112 10.02 -23.17 -7.48
C VAL A 112 10.86 -23.77 -8.60
N SER A 113 11.04 -23.01 -9.68
CA SER A 113 11.76 -23.42 -10.88
C SER A 113 12.64 -22.29 -11.40
N ASP A 114 13.53 -22.61 -12.32
CA ASP A 114 14.34 -21.70 -13.13
C ASP A 114 14.18 -22.05 -14.61
N GLU A 115 14.88 -21.33 -15.49
CA GLU A 115 14.95 -21.59 -16.94
C GLU A 115 15.40 -23.02 -17.28
N TRP A 116 16.17 -23.66 -16.39
CA TRP A 116 16.70 -25.01 -16.59
C TRP A 116 15.87 -26.13 -15.93
N GLY A 117 14.90 -25.82 -15.07
CA GLY A 117 14.10 -26.84 -14.37
C GLY A 117 13.74 -26.50 -12.92
N PRO A 118 13.20 -27.46 -12.15
CA PRO A 118 12.85 -27.25 -10.74
C PRO A 118 14.12 -26.98 -9.90
N LEU A 119 13.99 -26.08 -8.92
CA LEU A 119 15.10 -25.68 -8.06
C LEU A 119 15.03 -26.37 -6.70
N PRO A 120 15.92 -27.33 -6.40
CA PRO A 120 16.03 -27.89 -5.05
C PRO A 120 16.74 -26.91 -4.11
N SER A 121 16.36 -26.92 -2.83
CA SER A 121 16.98 -26.08 -1.79
C SER A 121 16.90 -24.57 -2.03
N ALA A 122 15.85 -24.10 -2.71
CA ALA A 122 15.49 -22.68 -2.76
C ALA A 122 14.89 -22.24 -1.43
N ASN A 123 15.28 -21.05 -0.97
CA ASN A 123 14.78 -20.46 0.28
C ASN A 123 13.44 -19.76 0.02
N VAL A 124 12.44 -20.10 0.82
CA VAL A 124 11.11 -19.48 0.83
C VAL A 124 10.87 -18.88 2.20
N ILE A 125 10.92 -17.55 2.32
CA ILE A 125 10.84 -16.84 3.61
C ILE A 125 9.65 -15.87 3.56
N ILE A 126 8.89 -15.76 4.64
CA ILE A 126 7.88 -14.69 4.74
C ILE A 126 8.58 -13.41 5.24
N LYS A 127 8.51 -12.38 4.39
CA LYS A 127 9.23 -11.12 4.53
C LYS A 127 8.95 -10.45 5.86
N GLY A 128 10.02 -10.09 6.58
CA GLY A 128 9.93 -9.48 7.90
C GLY A 128 9.79 -10.47 9.06
N THR A 129 9.80 -11.77 8.79
CA THR A 129 9.80 -12.82 9.82
C THR A 129 10.98 -13.77 9.65
N ALA A 130 11.30 -14.53 10.70
CA ALA A 130 12.26 -15.63 10.63
C ALA A 130 11.61 -16.96 10.18
N ARG A 131 10.34 -16.94 9.78
CA ARG A 131 9.62 -18.14 9.34
C ARG A 131 9.89 -18.36 7.86
N GLY A 132 10.39 -19.54 7.52
CA GLY A 132 10.67 -19.92 6.16
C GLY A 132 10.80 -21.43 6.03
N THR A 133 10.81 -21.90 4.79
CA THR A 133 11.02 -23.30 4.41
C THR A 133 11.99 -23.36 3.23
N GLN A 134 12.47 -24.55 2.92
CA GLN A 134 13.28 -24.80 1.72
C GLN A 134 12.53 -25.75 0.79
N THR A 135 12.82 -25.66 -0.51
CA THR A 135 12.24 -26.57 -1.49
C THR A 135 12.90 -27.94 -1.48
N ASP A 136 12.10 -28.97 -1.75
CA ASP A 136 12.55 -30.36 -1.88
C ASP A 136 13.29 -30.62 -3.22
N ILE A 137 13.74 -31.86 -3.44
CA ILE A 137 14.48 -32.30 -4.65
C ILE A 137 13.71 -31.99 -5.95
N GLU A 138 12.38 -32.04 -5.90
CA GLU A 138 11.48 -31.74 -7.02
C GLU A 138 11.10 -30.24 -7.12
N GLY A 139 11.68 -29.38 -6.27
CA GLY A 139 11.38 -27.95 -6.22
C GLY A 139 10.08 -27.60 -5.49
N ASN A 140 9.43 -28.57 -4.85
CA ASN A 140 8.17 -28.36 -4.14
C ASN A 140 8.40 -27.74 -2.76
N TYR A 141 7.46 -26.91 -2.30
CA TYR A 141 7.47 -26.36 -0.94
C TYR A 141 6.07 -26.32 -0.33
N SER A 142 6.02 -26.31 0.99
CA SER A 142 4.81 -26.10 1.79
C SER A 142 5.12 -25.16 2.96
N ILE A 143 4.35 -24.08 3.09
CA ILE A 143 4.54 -23.09 4.15
C ILE A 143 3.20 -22.57 4.68
N GLU A 144 3.10 -22.45 6.01
CA GLU A 144 1.96 -21.84 6.69
C GLU A 144 2.16 -20.32 6.75
N VAL A 145 1.22 -19.57 6.17
CA VAL A 145 1.24 -18.11 6.06
C VAL A 145 -0.10 -17.52 6.47
N GLN A 146 -0.15 -16.21 6.68
CA GLN A 146 -1.38 -15.46 6.89
C GLN A 146 -1.75 -14.69 5.62
N LYS A 147 -3.05 -14.37 5.51
CA LYS A 147 -3.55 -13.55 4.40
C LYS A 147 -2.92 -12.16 4.44
N GLY A 148 -2.27 -11.76 3.34
CA GLY A 148 -1.56 -10.49 3.21
C GLY A 148 -0.04 -10.57 3.43
N ASP A 149 0.49 -11.73 3.84
CA ASP A 149 1.93 -11.95 3.95
C ASP A 149 2.62 -11.88 2.58
N ILE A 150 3.89 -11.49 2.57
CA ILE A 150 4.72 -11.45 1.36
C ILE A 150 5.75 -12.59 1.46
N LEU A 151 5.70 -13.52 0.52
CA LEU A 151 6.68 -14.59 0.38
C LEU A 151 7.82 -14.13 -0.51
N GLU A 152 9.05 -14.32 -0.04
CA GLU A 152 10.28 -14.03 -0.75
C GLU A 152 11.00 -15.35 -1.08
N PHE A 153 11.22 -15.54 -2.38
CA PHE A 153 11.89 -16.70 -2.95
C PHE A 153 13.30 -16.28 -3.34
N SER A 154 14.30 -16.99 -2.82
CA SER A 154 15.71 -16.71 -3.11
C SER A 154 16.51 -17.98 -3.31
N PHE A 155 17.47 -17.93 -4.22
CA PHE A 155 18.41 -19.02 -4.49
C PHE A 155 19.77 -18.42 -4.84
N ILE A 156 20.84 -19.15 -4.53
CA ILE A 156 22.21 -18.65 -4.68
C ILE A 156 22.48 -18.35 -6.16
N GLY A 157 22.78 -17.10 -6.47
CA GLY A 157 23.10 -16.65 -7.83
C GLY A 157 21.90 -16.28 -8.70
N LEU A 158 20.66 -16.33 -8.19
CA LEU A 158 19.44 -15.91 -8.91
C LEU A 158 18.83 -14.64 -8.30
N GLU A 159 17.97 -13.96 -9.07
CA GLU A 159 17.23 -12.80 -8.59
C GLU A 159 16.11 -13.23 -7.62
N SER A 160 16.02 -12.55 -6.47
CA SER A 160 14.96 -12.80 -5.48
C SER A 160 13.61 -12.30 -5.98
N ASN A 161 12.57 -13.13 -5.88
CA ASN A 161 11.22 -12.77 -6.29
C ASN A 161 10.29 -12.68 -5.06
N SER A 162 9.46 -11.64 -4.97
CA SER A 162 8.51 -11.45 -3.87
C SER A 162 7.06 -11.49 -4.34
N VAL A 163 6.25 -12.36 -3.74
CA VAL A 163 4.83 -12.57 -4.10
C VAL A 163 3.94 -12.32 -2.88
N ASN A 164 2.87 -11.53 -3.07
CA ASN A 164 1.87 -11.27 -2.03
C ASN A 164 0.82 -12.39 -1.99
N VAL A 165 0.55 -12.93 -0.79
CA VAL A 165 -0.43 -13.98 -0.55
C VAL A 165 -1.82 -13.37 -0.34
N ILE A 166 -2.64 -13.36 -1.38
CA ILE A 166 -4.00 -12.80 -1.33
C ILE A 166 -5.04 -13.89 -1.03
N ASN A 167 -5.15 -14.91 -1.87
CA ASN A 167 -6.13 -16.01 -1.71
C ASN A 167 -5.79 -17.29 -2.49
N HIS A 168 -4.52 -17.48 -2.87
CA HIS A 168 -4.13 -18.60 -3.73
C HIS A 168 -3.64 -19.74 -2.86
N SER A 169 -4.22 -20.94 -2.98
CA SER A 169 -3.74 -22.14 -2.27
C SER A 169 -2.47 -22.74 -2.91
N ARG A 170 -2.18 -22.36 -4.16
CA ARG A 170 -0.98 -22.79 -4.89
C ARG A 170 -0.27 -21.62 -5.58
N ILE A 171 1.03 -21.47 -5.34
CA ILE A 171 1.86 -20.41 -5.94
C ILE A 171 3.12 -21.04 -6.55
N ASN A 172 3.17 -21.08 -7.88
CA ASN A 172 4.36 -21.53 -8.60
C ASN A 172 5.19 -20.30 -9.00
N VAL A 173 6.50 -20.39 -8.81
CA VAL A 173 7.42 -19.28 -9.06
C VAL A 173 8.56 -19.77 -9.94
N THR A 174 8.89 -18.97 -10.95
CA THR A 174 10.09 -19.15 -11.76
C THR A 174 11.05 -18.02 -11.41
N LEU A 175 12.21 -18.37 -10.87
CA LEU A 175 13.33 -17.47 -10.67
C LEU A 175 14.04 -17.30 -12.01
N ILE A 176 14.64 -16.14 -12.24
CA ILE A 176 15.35 -15.83 -13.48
C ILE A 176 16.82 -15.60 -13.13
N GLY A 177 17.70 -16.11 -13.98
CA GLY A 177 19.14 -15.87 -13.90
C GLY A 177 19.47 -14.39 -14.01
N GLY A 178 19.97 -13.81 -12.92
CA GLY A 178 20.38 -12.41 -12.87
C GLY A 178 21.20 -12.15 -11.62
N VAL A 179 22.46 -11.76 -11.79
CA VAL A 179 23.24 -11.16 -10.71
C VAL A 179 22.51 -9.90 -10.25
N SER A 180 21.92 -9.95 -9.05
CA SER A 180 21.42 -8.76 -8.39
C SER A 180 22.63 -7.90 -7.97
N LEU A 181 23.18 -7.16 -8.93
CA LEU A 181 23.77 -5.87 -8.60
C LEU A 181 22.59 -5.06 -8.09
N SER A 182 22.54 -4.83 -6.78
CA SER A 182 21.62 -3.92 -6.13
C SER A 182 21.93 -2.48 -6.56
N GLN A 183 21.73 -2.17 -7.84
CA GLN A 183 21.43 -0.83 -8.31
C GLN A 183 19.93 -0.79 -8.40
N GLY A 184 19.29 -0.18 -7.40
CA GLY A 184 17.86 0.06 -7.40
C GLY A 184 17.49 0.96 -8.58
N ILE A 185 17.22 0.35 -9.74
CA ILE A 185 16.50 1.01 -10.81
C ILE A 185 15.04 0.92 -10.42
N ILE A 186 14.53 2.03 -9.90
CA ILE A 186 13.10 2.23 -9.74
C ILE A 186 12.50 2.32 -11.15
N ILE A 187 12.00 1.19 -11.69
CA ILE A 187 11.14 1.24 -12.86
C ILE A 187 9.77 1.72 -12.39
N CYS A 188 9.56 3.04 -12.42
CA CYS A 188 8.23 3.64 -12.31
C CYS A 188 7.43 3.26 -13.56
N LYS A 189 6.79 2.09 -13.57
CA LYS A 189 5.72 1.83 -14.54
C LYS A 189 4.51 2.63 -14.09
N GLU A 190 4.39 3.85 -14.61
CA GLU A 190 3.22 4.70 -14.40
C GLU A 190 1.99 3.94 -14.92
N LYS A 191 1.22 3.33 -14.00
CA LYS A 191 -0.05 2.72 -14.35
C LYS A 191 -0.90 3.85 -14.90
N ARG A 192 -1.21 3.79 -16.21
CA ARG A 192 -2.14 4.74 -16.85
C ARG A 192 -3.36 4.88 -15.96
N SER A 193 -3.72 6.14 -15.70
CA SER A 193 -4.83 6.51 -14.83
C SER A 193 -6.08 5.72 -15.21
N PHE A 194 -6.96 5.48 -14.23
CA PHE A 194 -8.24 4.80 -14.46
C PHE A 194 -8.98 5.38 -15.69
N PHE A 195 -8.93 6.71 -15.83
CA PHE A 195 -9.46 7.44 -16.99
C PHE A 195 -8.74 7.14 -18.31
N GLY A 196 -7.40 7.00 -18.30
CA GLY A 196 -6.63 6.63 -19.49
C GLY A 196 -6.99 5.25 -20.06
N ARG A 197 -7.51 4.33 -19.23
CA ARG A 197 -8.04 3.03 -19.70
C ARG A 197 -9.46 3.14 -20.23
N MET A 198 -10.29 3.96 -19.57
CA MET A 198 -11.70 4.13 -19.93
C MET A 198 -11.87 4.82 -21.29
N PHE A 199 -11.07 5.86 -21.58
CA PHE A 199 -11.23 6.65 -22.81
C PHE A 199 -10.52 6.07 -24.04
N HIS A 200 -9.55 5.17 -23.87
CA HIS A 200 -8.99 4.41 -25.00
C HIS A 200 -10.01 3.40 -25.57
N SER A 201 -10.91 2.88 -24.73
CA SER A 201 -11.97 1.98 -25.19
C SER A 201 -13.07 2.69 -25.99
N ILE A 202 -13.18 4.02 -25.86
CA ILE A 202 -14.21 4.83 -26.53
C ILE A 202 -13.73 5.31 -27.92
N GLY A 203 -12.42 5.35 -28.17
CA GLY A 203 -11.85 5.71 -29.48
C GLY A 203 -12.17 4.74 -30.62
N ASN A 204 -12.60 3.51 -30.29
CA ASN A 204 -13.07 2.51 -31.27
C ASN A 204 -14.60 2.49 -31.46
N ILE A 205 -15.35 3.36 -30.77
CA ILE A 205 -16.82 3.43 -30.87
C ILE A 205 -17.29 4.45 -31.92
N PHE A 206 -16.42 5.34 -32.40
CA PHE A 206 -16.75 6.36 -33.40
C PHE A 206 -15.88 6.29 -34.68
N ARG A 207 -15.42 5.08 -35.04
CA ARG A 207 -14.87 4.79 -36.36
C ARG A 207 -15.60 3.61 -36.98
#